data_AF-A0A0M8ZQV2-F1
#
_entry.id   AF-A0A0M8ZQV2-F1
#
_cell.length_a   1.000
_cell.length_b   1.000
_cell.length_c   1.000
_cell.angle_alpha   90.00
_cell.angle_beta   90.00
_cell.angle_gamma   90.00
#
_symmetry.space_group_name_H-M   'P 1'
#
loop_
_entity.id
_entity.type
_entity.pdbx_description
1 polymer ?
#
loop_
_entity_poly.entity_id
_entity_poly.type
_entity_poly.pdbx_seq_one_letter_code
_entity_poly.pdbx_strand_id
1 'polypeptide(L)'
;MNESIFWTKLAQKVGYITETYKVVTQDGYILQLNKIAGSKKSPDVWVDNVRGTRYSRKHLYPSHSDFWIWHEIGIYNVPVIIDYIIEQTKQKKIFVITHSQDSTVYFVMASERPEYQKKILAPIVFISRTKVPLFRVLAL
;
A
#
# COMPACT_ATOMS: atom_id res chain seq x y z
N MET A 1 14.94 1.11 19.59
CA MET A 1 15.59 0.07 18.75
C MET A 1 15.41 0.43 17.30
N ASN A 2 16.55 0.59 16.64
CA ASN A 2 16.76 1.36 15.43
C ASN A 2 16.47 0.56 14.16
N GLU A 3 16.00 1.28 13.15
CA GLU A 3 16.02 0.99 11.71
C GLU A 3 15.12 -0.10 11.10
N SER A 4 14.52 0.28 9.99
CA SER A 4 13.92 -0.58 8.97
C SER A 4 14.86 -1.71 8.55
N ILE A 5 14.64 -2.91 9.09
CA ILE A 5 15.29 -4.14 8.62
C ILE A 5 14.21 -5.18 8.38
N PHE A 6 13.98 -5.53 7.12
CA PHE A 6 13.85 -6.93 6.72
C PHE A 6 14.12 -7.09 5.21
N TRP A 7 13.53 -6.27 4.33
CA TRP A 7 13.69 -6.44 2.87
C TRP A 7 14.43 -5.29 2.17
N THR A 8 14.33 -4.04 2.62
CA THR A 8 15.02 -2.91 1.97
C THR A 8 16.54 -3.05 2.07
N LYS A 9 17.05 -3.51 3.22
CA LYS A 9 18.47 -3.88 3.39
C LYS A 9 18.89 -5.06 2.51
N LEU A 10 17.99 -6.02 2.27
CA LEU A 10 18.24 -7.13 1.35
C LEU A 10 18.35 -6.62 -0.09
N ALA A 11 17.42 -5.76 -0.51
CA ALA A 11 17.44 -5.13 -1.83
C ALA A 11 18.73 -4.31 -2.05
N GLN A 12 19.14 -3.52 -1.05
CA GLN A 12 20.42 -2.80 -1.09
C GLN A 12 21.62 -3.75 -1.19
N LYS A 13 21.62 -4.86 -0.44
CA LYS A 13 22.70 -5.85 -0.48
C LYS A 13 22.86 -6.49 -1.86
N VAL A 14 21.77 -6.66 -2.61
CA VAL A 14 21.81 -7.19 -3.99
C VAL A 14 21.92 -6.07 -5.05
N GLY A 15 22.21 -4.83 -4.64
CA GLY A 15 22.57 -3.73 -5.53
C GLY A 15 21.42 -2.81 -5.96
N TYR A 16 20.22 -2.95 -5.40
CA TYR A 16 19.13 -2.02 -5.69
C TYR A 16 19.24 -0.75 -4.86
N ILE A 17 18.94 0.39 -5.51
CA ILE A 17 18.78 1.67 -4.83
C ILE A 17 17.38 1.70 -4.21
N THR A 18 17.31 1.97 -2.90
CA THR A 18 16.05 2.06 -2.19
C THR A 18 15.90 3.38 -1.46
N GLU A 19 14.68 3.88 -1.43
CA GLU A 19 14.31 5.13 -0.78
C GLU A 19 13.12 4.88 0.16
N THR A 20 13.03 5.65 1.24
CA THR A 20 11.94 5.53 2.22
C THR A 20 11.27 6.87 2.40
N TYR A 21 9.94 6.85 2.37
CA TYR A 21 9.10 8.02 2.46
C TYR A 21 8.05 7.84 3.55
N LYS A 22 7.48 8.95 3.98
CA LYS A 22 6.35 8.96 4.92
C LYS A 22 5.22 9.78 4.36
N VAL A 23 4.01 9.26 4.50
CA VAL A 23 2.78 9.96 4.14
C VAL A 23 1.86 9.99 5.35
N VAL A 24 1.06 11.03 5.45
CA VAL A 24 0.11 11.20 6.55
C VAL A 24 -1.29 11.07 5.96
N THR A 25 -2.09 10.16 6.50
CA THR A 25 -3.48 9.99 6.10
C THR A 25 -4.34 11.13 6.63
N GLN A 26 -5.51 11.32 6.04
CA GLN A 26 -6.45 12.36 6.47
C GLN A 26 -6.86 12.22 7.95
N ASP A 27 -6.98 10.99 8.44
CA ASP A 27 -7.32 10.69 9.83
C ASP A 27 -6.12 10.68 10.79
N GLY A 28 -4.89 10.90 10.30
CA GLY A 28 -3.72 11.18 11.13
C GLY A 28 -2.72 10.02 11.29
N TYR A 29 -2.89 8.90 10.59
CA TYR A 29 -1.90 7.83 10.56
C TYR A 29 -0.68 8.22 9.73
N ILE A 30 0.51 7.93 10.25
CA ILE A 30 1.77 8.13 9.55
C ILE A 30 2.20 6.79 8.94
N LEU A 31 2.12 6.70 7.62
CA LEU A 31 2.45 5.50 6.86
C LEU A 31 3.86 5.57 6.30
N GLN A 32 4.57 4.44 6.29
CA GLN A 32 5.86 4.30 5.64
C GLN A 32 5.71 3.70 4.24
N LEU A 33 6.29 4.37 3.24
CA LEU A 33 6.43 3.86 1.88
C LEU A 33 7.90 3.57 1.60
N ASN A 34 8.17 2.53 0.81
CA ASN A 34 9.51 2.23 0.32
C ASN A 34 9.48 2.16 -1.20
N LYS A 35 10.51 2.71 -1.84
CA LYS A 35 10.70 2.68 -3.28
C LYS A 35 11.95 1.90 -3.61
N ILE A 36 11.87 1.04 -4.62
CA ILE A 36 13.04 0.54 -5.34
C ILE A 36 13.14 1.35 -6.63
N ALA A 37 14.24 2.07 -6.80
CA ALA A 37 14.45 2.86 -8.00
C ALA A 37 14.58 1.93 -9.22
N GLY A 38 13.83 2.25 -10.25
CA GLY A 38 13.88 1.60 -11.54
C GLY A 38 15.11 2.00 -12.34
N SER A 39 15.11 1.60 -13.60
CA SER A 39 16.15 1.93 -14.57
C SER A 39 15.50 2.21 -15.92
N LYS A 40 16.30 2.48 -16.96
CA LYS A 40 15.77 2.58 -18.33
C LYS A 40 15.02 1.32 -18.79
N LYS A 41 15.30 0.16 -18.19
CA LYS A 41 14.70 -1.15 -18.55
C LYS A 41 13.71 -1.69 -17.51
N SER A 42 13.51 -1.01 -16.38
CA SER A 42 12.65 -1.49 -15.30
C SER A 42 11.90 -0.33 -14.63
N PRO A 43 10.61 -0.48 -14.33
CA PRO A 43 9.85 0.58 -13.68
C PRO A 43 10.32 0.81 -12.24
N ASP A 44 10.00 1.99 -11.70
CA ASP A 44 10.04 2.24 -10.26
C ASP A 44 9.02 1.32 -9.56
N VAL A 45 9.44 0.67 -8.47
CA VAL A 45 8.55 -0.19 -7.67
C VAL A 45 8.32 0.46 -6.32
N TRP A 46 7.06 0.65 -5.97
CA TRP A 46 6.64 1.19 -4.68
C TRP A 46 6.00 0.09 -3.84
N VAL A 47 6.39 0.03 -2.57
CA VAL A 47 5.91 -0.95 -1.60
C VAL A 47 5.43 -0.19 -0.36
N ASP A 48 4.14 -0.25 -0.11
CA ASP A 48 3.49 0.46 0.97
C ASP A 48 3.42 -0.34 2.26
N ASN A 49 3.16 0.38 3.35
CA ASN A 49 2.84 -0.19 4.66
C ASN A 49 1.58 0.50 5.17
N VAL A 50 0.48 -0.22 5.20
CA VAL A 50 -0.78 0.27 5.75
C VAL A 50 -0.72 0.45 7.27
N ARG A 51 -1.64 1.26 7.80
CA ARG A 51 -1.83 1.53 9.22
C ARG A 51 -1.77 0.23 10.06
N GLY A 52 -1.12 0.28 11.21
CA GLY A 52 -1.09 -0.83 12.18
C GLY A 52 0.01 -1.86 11.91
N THR A 53 0.56 -1.88 10.71
CA THR A 53 1.77 -2.65 10.41
C THR A 53 2.97 -2.12 11.20
N ARG A 54 4.01 -2.94 11.34
CA ARG A 54 5.23 -2.62 12.11
C ARG A 54 5.77 -1.20 11.85
N TYR A 55 5.70 -0.74 10.61
CA TYR A 55 6.28 0.51 10.12
C TYR A 55 5.30 1.69 10.09
N SER A 56 4.00 1.46 10.32
CA SER A 56 2.93 2.45 10.20
C SER A 56 1.98 2.44 11.41
N ARG A 57 2.54 2.29 12.61
CA ARG A 57 1.81 2.33 13.90
C ARG A 57 1.75 3.71 14.56
N LYS A 58 2.31 4.73 13.91
CA LYS A 58 2.35 6.08 14.49
C LYS A 58 1.12 6.86 14.07
N HIS A 59 0.58 7.63 14.99
CA HIS A 59 -0.56 8.50 14.80
C HIS A 59 -0.22 9.91 15.28
N LEU A 60 -0.73 10.94 14.61
CA LEU A 60 -0.56 12.32 15.04
C LEU A 60 -1.29 12.60 16.36
N TYR A 61 -2.36 11.85 16.65
CA TYR A 61 -3.20 12.02 17.84
C TYR A 61 -3.09 10.78 18.72
N PRO A 62 -2.27 10.79 19.80
CA PRO A 62 -1.97 9.60 20.62
C PRO A 62 -3.17 9.03 21.39
N SER A 63 -4.25 9.79 21.54
CA SER A 63 -5.48 9.40 22.24
C SER A 63 -6.54 8.79 21.33
N HIS A 64 -6.27 8.68 20.02
CA HIS A 64 -7.23 8.10 19.09
C HIS A 64 -7.31 6.59 19.29
N SER A 65 -8.52 6.04 19.33
CA SER A 65 -8.71 4.59 19.38
C SER A 65 -8.18 3.99 18.08
N ASP A 66 -7.23 3.09 18.20
CA ASP A 66 -6.60 2.44 17.06
C ASP A 66 -7.60 1.50 16.37
N PHE A 67 -8.13 1.93 15.22
CA PHE A 67 -9.07 1.17 14.43
C PHE A 67 -8.42 0.74 13.11
N TRP A 68 -8.30 -0.58 12.95
CA TRP A 68 -7.57 -1.23 11.85
C TRP A 68 -8.47 -2.14 11.03
N ILE A 69 -9.72 -1.75 10.75
CA ILE A 69 -10.54 -2.56 9.84
C ILE A 69 -10.21 -2.20 8.39
N TRP A 70 -10.50 -3.13 7.49
CA TRP A 70 -10.12 -3.03 6.08
C TRP A 70 -10.77 -1.81 5.39
N HIS A 71 -11.87 -1.32 5.95
CA HIS A 71 -12.60 -0.18 5.44
C HIS A 71 -11.76 1.11 5.48
N GLU A 72 -11.20 1.51 6.63
CA GLU A 72 -10.40 2.75 6.78
C GLU A 72 -9.11 2.69 5.99
N ILE A 73 -8.55 1.50 5.82
CA ILE A 73 -7.41 1.31 4.93
C ILE A 73 -7.81 1.66 3.49
N GLY A 74 -8.98 1.19 3.03
CA GLY A 74 -9.48 1.45 1.69
C GLY A 74 -9.81 2.93 1.45
N ILE A 75 -10.45 3.59 2.42
CA ILE A 75 -10.91 4.99 2.23
C ILE A 75 -9.84 6.04 2.51
N TYR A 76 -8.85 5.76 3.36
CA TYR A 76 -7.81 6.72 3.76
C TYR A 76 -6.39 6.33 3.33
N ASN A 77 -5.98 5.08 3.48
CA ASN A 77 -4.58 4.69 3.22
C ASN A 77 -4.33 4.60 1.71
N VAL A 78 -5.10 3.76 1.01
CA VAL A 78 -4.87 3.54 -0.43
C VAL A 78 -4.92 4.84 -1.25
N PRO A 79 -5.90 5.76 -1.03
CA PRO A 79 -5.94 7.04 -1.73
C PRO A 79 -4.70 7.91 -1.53
N VAL A 80 -4.26 8.12 -0.28
CA VAL A 80 -3.10 8.98 -0.02
C VAL A 80 -1.81 8.38 -0.57
N ILE A 81 -1.70 7.05 -0.56
CA ILE A 81 -0.57 6.33 -1.15
C ILE A 81 -0.54 6.53 -2.67
N ILE A 82 -1.67 6.33 -3.35
CA ILE A 82 -1.78 6.53 -4.81
C ILE A 82 -1.42 7.96 -5.19
N ASP A 83 -1.99 8.94 -4.49
CA ASP A 83 -1.76 10.36 -4.75
C ASP A 83 -0.30 10.74 -4.57
N TYR A 84 0.31 10.28 -3.47
CA TYR A 84 1.71 10.51 -3.22
C TYR A 84 2.59 9.94 -4.32
N ILE A 85 2.37 8.69 -4.73
CA ILE A 85 3.18 8.06 -5.79
C ILE A 85 3.03 8.81 -7.12
N ILE A 86 1.81 9.19 -7.48
CA ILE A 86 1.54 9.97 -8.70
C ILE A 86 2.23 11.33 -8.64
N GLU A 87 2.17 12.01 -7.50
CA GLU A 87 2.81 13.30 -7.31
C GLU A 87 4.34 13.21 -7.38
N GLN A 88 4.93 12.20 -6.75
CA GLN A 88 6.38 11.98 -6.76
C GLN A 88 6.89 11.60 -8.16
N THR A 89 6.17 10.74 -8.87
CA THR A 89 6.60 10.21 -10.17
C THR A 89 6.17 11.08 -11.36
N LYS A 90 5.25 12.02 -11.16
CA LYS A 90 4.56 12.81 -12.20
C LYS A 90 3.83 11.96 -13.24
N GLN A 91 3.56 10.69 -12.94
CA GLN A 91 2.81 9.80 -13.81
C GLN A 91 1.30 10.08 -13.67
N LYS A 92 0.56 9.97 -14.77
CA LYS A 92 -0.91 10.15 -14.71
C LYS A 92 -1.62 8.95 -14.11
N LYS A 93 -1.03 7.77 -14.24
CA LYS A 93 -1.58 6.51 -13.75
C LYS A 93 -0.48 5.56 -13.30
N ILE A 94 -0.82 4.64 -12.41
CA ILE A 94 0.08 3.61 -11.89
C ILE A 94 -0.52 2.20 -12.06
N PHE A 95 0.35 1.20 -12.06
CA PHE A 95 -0.07 -0.20 -11.91
C PHE A 95 -0.17 -0.54 -10.42
N VAL A 96 -1.21 -1.28 -10.06
CA VAL A 96 -1.44 -1.70 -8.68
C VAL A 96 -1.51 -3.21 -8.63
N ILE A 97 -0.65 -3.80 -7.82
CA ILE A 97 -0.58 -5.24 -7.57
C ILE A 97 -0.96 -5.45 -6.12
N THR A 98 -1.95 -6.30 -5.86
CA THR A 98 -2.48 -6.56 -4.52
C THR A 98 -2.53 -8.05 -4.24
N HIS A 99 -2.42 -8.40 -2.96
CA HIS A 99 -2.45 -9.79 -2.50
C HIS A 99 -3.26 -9.91 -1.22
N SER A 100 -4.14 -10.92 -1.14
CA SER A 100 -4.94 -11.22 0.06
C SER A 100 -5.73 -9.98 0.54
N GLN A 101 -5.57 -9.57 1.80
CA GLN A 101 -6.26 -8.43 2.40
C GLN A 101 -6.12 -7.13 1.60
N ASP A 102 -4.96 -6.87 0.99
CA ASP A 102 -4.75 -5.63 0.21
C ASP A 102 -5.67 -5.59 -1.02
N SER A 103 -6.10 -6.75 -1.52
CA SER A 103 -7.09 -6.84 -2.60
C SER A 103 -8.46 -6.37 -2.11
N THR A 104 -8.88 -6.79 -0.92
CA THR A 104 -10.14 -6.37 -0.30
C THR A 104 -10.13 -4.87 -0.05
N VAL A 105 -9.04 -4.36 0.51
CA VAL A 105 -8.84 -2.92 0.74
C VAL A 105 -8.89 -2.13 -0.58
N TYR A 106 -8.27 -2.64 -1.63
CA TYR A 106 -8.36 -2.05 -2.97
C TYR A 106 -9.81 -2.03 -3.48
N PHE A 107 -10.57 -3.10 -3.29
CA PHE A 107 -11.98 -3.13 -3.69
C PHE A 107 -12.84 -2.14 -2.91
N VAL A 108 -12.61 -1.98 -1.61
CA VAL A 108 -13.27 -0.92 -0.81
C VAL A 108 -12.94 0.45 -1.39
N MET A 109 -11.67 0.72 -1.71
CA MET A 109 -11.29 1.99 -2.31
C MET A 109 -11.98 2.18 -3.67
N ALA A 110 -12.00 1.16 -4.52
CA ALA A 110 -12.62 1.24 -5.84
C ALA A 110 -14.15 1.42 -5.77
N SER A 111 -14.82 0.88 -4.76
CA SER A 111 -16.28 1.02 -4.57
C SER A 111 -16.65 2.36 -3.94
N GLU A 112 -15.98 2.76 -2.86
CA GLU A 112 -16.29 3.97 -2.09
C GLU A 112 -15.71 5.24 -2.73
N ARG A 113 -14.62 5.10 -3.51
CA ARG A 113 -13.88 6.21 -4.13
C ARG A 113 -13.58 5.95 -5.63
N PRO A 114 -14.63 5.79 -6.46
CA PRO A 114 -14.49 5.38 -7.86
C PRO A 114 -13.66 6.37 -8.70
N GLU A 115 -13.48 7.62 -8.26
CA GLU A 115 -12.62 8.60 -8.92
C GLU A 115 -11.16 8.13 -9.05
N TYR A 116 -10.68 7.28 -8.13
CA TYR A 116 -9.33 6.73 -8.17
C TYR A 116 -9.13 5.68 -9.25
N GLN A 117 -10.20 5.09 -9.80
CA GLN A 117 -10.08 4.15 -10.91
C GLN A 117 -9.46 4.82 -12.16
N LYS A 118 -9.62 6.15 -12.30
CA LYS A 118 -9.00 6.93 -13.37
C LYS A 118 -7.47 7.02 -13.24
N LYS A 119 -6.93 6.77 -12.05
CA LYS A 119 -5.50 6.81 -11.70
C LYS A 119 -4.83 5.43 -11.80
N ILE A 120 -5.58 4.36 -12.06
CA ILE A 120 -5.08 2.98 -12.14
C ILE A 120 -5.13 2.46 -13.58
N LEU A 121 -4.06 1.79 -14.03
CA LEU A 121 -3.99 1.19 -15.37
C LEU A 121 -4.56 -0.24 -15.42
N ALA A 122 -4.19 -1.09 -14.46
CA ALA A 122 -4.73 -2.44 -14.33
C ALA A 122 -4.53 -2.92 -12.88
N PRO A 123 -5.60 -3.30 -12.16
CA PRO A 123 -5.46 -3.98 -10.89
C PRO A 123 -5.14 -5.47 -11.12
N ILE A 124 -4.02 -5.93 -10.58
CA ILE A 124 -3.74 -7.36 -10.49
C ILE A 124 -4.06 -7.80 -9.07
N VAL A 125 -5.16 -8.54 -8.93
CA VAL A 125 -5.70 -9.00 -7.65
C VAL A 125 -5.39 -10.49 -7.49
N PHE A 126 -4.54 -10.83 -6.52
CA PHE A 126 -4.23 -12.22 -6.19
C PHE A 126 -4.97 -12.66 -4.92
N ILE A 127 -6.03 -13.44 -5.10
CA ILE A 127 -6.80 -14.08 -4.00
C ILE A 127 -6.70 -15.62 -4.05
N SER A 128 -6.10 -16.20 -5.10
CA SER A 128 -6.20 -17.64 -5.39
C SER A 128 -5.02 -18.48 -4.87
N ARG A 129 -5.24 -19.20 -3.75
CA ARG A 129 -4.73 -20.55 -3.35
C ARG A 129 -4.89 -20.82 -1.85
N THR A 130 -5.89 -20.23 -1.18
CA THR A 130 -6.18 -20.56 0.21
C THR A 130 -6.91 -21.90 0.28
N LYS A 131 -6.28 -22.94 0.86
CA LYS A 131 -6.94 -24.22 1.22
C LYS A 131 -7.86 -24.08 2.45
N VAL A 132 -8.37 -22.87 2.70
CA VAL A 132 -9.15 -22.56 3.90
C VAL A 132 -10.64 -22.59 3.51
N PRO A 133 -11.47 -23.47 4.10
CA PRO A 133 -12.86 -23.68 3.69
C PRO A 133 -13.72 -22.42 3.62
N LEU A 134 -13.46 -21.44 4.48
CA LEU A 134 -14.19 -20.18 4.58
C LEU A 134 -14.19 -19.36 3.27
N PHE A 135 -13.09 -19.36 2.52
CA PHE A 135 -12.98 -18.57 1.28
C PHE A 135 -13.55 -19.29 0.04
N ARG A 136 -13.94 -20.58 0.15
CA ARG A 136 -14.67 -21.28 -0.93
C ARG A 136 -16.14 -20.88 -1.00
N VAL A 137 -16.74 -20.55 0.14
CA VAL A 137 -18.17 -20.18 0.21
C VAL A 137 -18.42 -18.78 -0.36
N LEU A 138 -17.42 -17.89 -0.28
CA LEU A 138 -17.49 -16.51 -0.77
C LEU A 138 -17.07 -16.35 -2.24
N ALA A 139 -16.65 -17.43 -2.90
CA ALA A 139 -16.20 -17.45 -4.30
C ALA A 139 -17.24 -18.06 -5.26
N LEU A 140 -18.49 -18.24 -4.80
CA LEU A 140 -19.68 -18.57 -5.59
C LEU A 140 -20.58 -17.34 -5.67
#